data_AF-A0A5P6P8U8-F1
#
_entry.id   AF-A0A5P6P8U8-F1
#
_cell.length_a   1.000
_cell.length_b   1.000
_cell.length_c   1.000
_cell.angle_alpha   90.00
_cell.angle_beta   90.00
_cell.angle_gamma   90.00
#
_symmetry.space_group_name_H-M   'P 1'
#
loop_
_entity.id
_entity.type
_entity.pdbx_description
1 polymer ?
#
loop_
_entity_poly.entity_id
_entity_poly.type
_entity_poly.pdbx_seq_one_letter_code
_entity_poly.pdbx_strand_id
1 'polypeptide(L)'
;MSAPGCAETPSGGPRDEPACEFRDRAGPRRRPSEGRQGPGLQARGPDLRARRRGHRHDRQPGRRRRRELDVVRAKRTIAVKHATWLFADPHFGHESIIRMCGRPFANVAEMNQTMADAWRKVVKPGDDIIVVGDFAHRMPVDQLRKLFDSLPGNKHIVLGNHDGEETRELPWASQRDIAFVSIDGTRCVLCHYALRTWPCIRKGALMLYGHSHGRLPGNSQSMDIGVDVFGWAPLRLNQIKAHLATLPPLVDPEAGDDFENNESVKP
;
A
#
# COMPACT_ATOMS: atom_id res chain seq x y z
N MET A 1 26.10 -59.38 36.01
CA MET A 1 25.51 -58.02 36.03
C MET A 1 25.18 -57.66 34.60
N SER A 2 23.94 -57.28 34.31
CA SER A 2 23.44 -57.13 32.93
C SER A 2 23.47 -55.68 32.50
N ALA A 3 23.91 -55.41 31.26
CA ALA A 3 23.72 -54.10 30.63
C ALA A 3 22.28 -53.98 30.10
N PRO A 4 21.63 -52.80 30.21
CA PRO A 4 20.34 -52.55 29.57
C PRO A 4 20.55 -52.32 28.07
N GLY A 5 19.68 -52.92 27.24
CA GLY A 5 19.69 -52.69 25.79
C GLY A 5 19.03 -51.36 25.41
N CYS A 6 19.53 -50.72 24.36
CA CYS A 6 18.82 -49.61 23.72
C CYS A 6 17.60 -50.17 22.97
N ALA A 7 16.41 -49.60 23.21
CA ALA A 7 15.21 -49.93 22.46
C ALA A 7 15.09 -48.99 21.25
N GLU A 8 14.94 -49.55 20.05
CA GLU A 8 14.68 -48.79 18.83
C GLU A 8 13.23 -48.30 18.81
N THR A 9 13.00 -47.04 18.43
CA THR A 9 11.67 -46.50 18.15
C THR A 9 11.45 -46.42 16.63
N PRO A 10 10.29 -46.86 16.11
CA PRO A 10 10.10 -47.02 14.67
C PRO A 10 9.95 -45.67 13.95
N SER A 11 10.37 -45.65 12.68
CA SER A 11 10.27 -44.50 11.79
C SER A 11 8.82 -44.16 11.43
N GLY A 12 8.39 -42.96 11.84
CA GLY A 12 7.16 -42.35 11.33
C GLY A 12 7.39 -41.82 9.90
N GLY A 13 6.69 -42.36 8.92
CA GLY A 13 6.67 -41.82 7.56
C GLY A 13 6.02 -40.43 7.49
N PRO A 14 6.28 -39.66 6.41
CA PRO A 14 5.63 -38.37 6.18
C PRO A 14 4.11 -38.56 6.07
N ARG A 15 3.35 -37.56 6.53
CA ARG A 15 1.90 -37.47 6.32
C ARG A 15 1.63 -36.54 5.16
N ASP A 16 0.80 -36.98 4.22
CA ASP A 16 0.40 -36.14 3.09
C ASP A 16 -0.49 -34.98 3.56
N GLU A 17 -0.04 -33.74 3.36
CA GLU A 17 -0.90 -32.56 3.41
C GLU A 17 -1.51 -32.30 2.03
N PRO A 18 -2.82 -31.98 1.93
CA PRO A 18 -3.46 -31.71 0.65
C PRO A 18 -2.96 -30.38 0.07
N ALA A 19 -2.36 -30.43 -1.11
CA ALA A 19 -1.80 -29.25 -1.78
C ALA A 19 -2.88 -28.19 -2.10
N CYS A 20 -2.53 -26.91 -1.91
CA CYS A 20 -3.40 -25.78 -2.22
C CYS A 20 -3.45 -25.53 -3.74
N GLU A 21 -4.49 -26.02 -4.42
CA GLU A 21 -4.69 -25.77 -5.86
C GLU A 21 -5.02 -24.30 -6.16
N PHE A 22 -4.02 -23.52 -6.58
CA PHE A 22 -4.24 -22.23 -7.23
C PHE A 22 -4.92 -22.43 -8.60
N ARG A 23 -6.24 -22.21 -8.65
CA ARG A 23 -7.03 -22.33 -9.90
C ARG A 23 -7.20 -20.97 -10.59
N ASP A 24 -6.30 -20.67 -11.52
CA ASP A 24 -6.44 -19.53 -12.43
C ASP A 24 -7.76 -19.58 -13.23
N ARG A 25 -8.62 -18.57 -13.05
CA ARG A 25 -9.80 -18.33 -13.88
C ARG A 25 -9.68 -17.00 -14.62
N ALA A 26 -9.10 -17.05 -15.81
CA ALA A 26 -9.00 -15.90 -16.70
C ALA A 26 -10.38 -15.42 -17.18
N GLY A 27 -10.77 -14.20 -16.80
CA GLY A 27 -11.97 -13.54 -17.30
C GLY A 27 -11.86 -13.10 -18.78
N PRO A 28 -12.97 -12.99 -19.53
CA PRO A 28 -12.94 -12.76 -20.96
C PRO A 28 -12.54 -11.32 -21.35
N ARG A 29 -11.61 -11.22 -22.32
CA ARG A 29 -11.14 -9.93 -22.89
C ARG A 29 -12.22 -9.34 -23.81
N ARG A 30 -12.58 -8.06 -23.62
CA ARG A 30 -13.36 -7.30 -24.62
C ARG A 30 -12.43 -6.70 -25.68
N ARG A 31 -12.85 -6.72 -26.95
CA ARG A 31 -12.24 -5.95 -28.07
C ARG A 31 -13.23 -4.89 -28.58
N PRO A 32 -12.76 -3.71 -29.02
CA PRO A 32 -13.57 -2.72 -29.75
C PRO A 32 -13.27 -2.72 -31.26
N SER A 33 -14.24 -2.36 -32.11
CA SER A 33 -14.08 -1.52 -33.33
C SER A 33 -15.34 -1.43 -34.21
N GLU A 34 -15.78 -0.19 -34.47
CA GLU A 34 -16.27 0.37 -35.76
C GLU A 34 -17.43 -0.26 -36.59
N GLY A 35 -18.22 0.58 -37.28
CA GLY A 35 -19.28 0.14 -38.23
C GLY A 35 -20.24 1.22 -38.78
N ARG A 36 -19.79 1.99 -39.77
CA ARG A 36 -20.50 3.03 -40.58
C ARG A 36 -22.03 2.91 -40.77
N GLN A 37 -22.73 4.06 -40.82
CA GLN A 37 -23.40 4.59 -42.04
C GLN A 37 -24.04 6.00 -41.88
N GLY A 38 -24.32 6.66 -43.02
CA GLY A 38 -25.15 7.86 -43.20
C GLY A 38 -26.02 7.67 -44.46
N PRO A 39 -26.55 8.72 -45.16
CA PRO A 39 -26.37 10.17 -44.98
C PRO A 39 -27.70 10.97 -44.89
N GLY A 40 -27.61 12.31 -44.88
CA GLY A 40 -28.72 13.24 -45.07
C GLY A 40 -28.28 14.51 -45.82
N LEU A 41 -29.16 15.10 -46.65
CA LEU A 41 -28.81 16.17 -47.61
C LEU A 41 -29.19 17.59 -47.13
N GLN A 42 -28.70 18.57 -47.91
CA GLN A 42 -29.18 19.96 -48.11
C GLN A 42 -28.52 21.08 -47.27
N ALA A 43 -28.33 22.31 -47.77
CA ALA A 43 -28.12 22.80 -49.16
C ALA A 43 -27.69 24.30 -49.17
N ARG A 44 -27.17 24.78 -50.32
CA ARG A 44 -27.08 26.20 -50.78
C ARG A 44 -26.14 27.19 -50.04
N GLY A 45 -25.50 28.07 -50.83
CA GLY A 45 -25.29 29.48 -50.46
C GLY A 45 -23.84 30.00 -50.47
N PRO A 46 -23.44 30.90 -51.40
CA PRO A 46 -22.19 31.68 -51.36
C PRO A 46 -22.40 32.99 -50.52
N ASP A 47 -21.40 33.81 -50.18
CA ASP A 47 -20.45 34.46 -51.11
C ASP A 47 -19.20 35.08 -50.43
N LEU A 48 -18.49 35.95 -51.16
CA LEU A 48 -17.07 36.27 -51.07
C LEU A 48 -16.74 37.67 -50.51
N ARG A 49 -15.55 37.75 -49.88
CA ARG A 49 -14.66 38.95 -49.80
C ARG A 49 -15.19 40.15 -48.97
N ALA A 50 -14.39 41.18 -48.64
CA ALA A 50 -12.98 41.26 -48.20
C ALA A 50 -12.67 42.73 -47.76
N ARG A 51 -11.47 42.97 -47.18
CA ARG A 51 -10.80 44.30 -47.06
C ARG A 51 -11.45 45.29 -46.06
N ARG A 52 -10.80 46.40 -45.66
CA ARG A 52 -9.44 46.60 -45.08
C ARG A 52 -9.34 48.03 -44.46
N ARG A 53 -8.79 48.13 -43.24
CA ARG A 53 -8.03 49.27 -42.65
C ARG A 53 -8.63 50.71 -42.60
N GLY A 54 -8.75 51.24 -41.37
CA GLY A 54 -8.28 52.60 -40.99
C GLY A 54 -9.30 53.76 -41.00
N HIS A 55 -9.02 54.92 -40.38
CA HIS A 55 -8.01 55.27 -39.36
C HIS A 55 -8.27 56.71 -38.79
N ARG A 56 -8.15 56.94 -37.46
CA ARG A 56 -8.24 58.25 -36.73
C ARG A 56 -9.64 58.91 -36.80
N HIS A 57 -10.05 59.92 -36.02
CA HIS A 57 -9.52 60.81 -34.95
C HIS A 57 -10.75 61.12 -34.02
N ASP A 58 -10.79 61.86 -32.88
CA ASP A 58 -9.87 62.69 -32.09
C ASP A 58 -10.41 62.86 -30.62
N ARG A 59 -9.62 63.50 -29.72
CA ARG A 59 -9.97 64.14 -28.40
C ARG A 59 -10.48 63.31 -27.19
N GLN A 60 -9.88 63.60 -26.03
CA GLN A 60 -10.52 63.55 -24.70
C GLN A 60 -10.69 65.00 -24.17
N PRO A 61 -11.51 65.27 -23.13
CA PRO A 61 -10.98 65.17 -21.75
C PRO A 61 -11.97 64.68 -20.67
N GLY A 62 -11.42 63.93 -19.69
CA GLY A 62 -11.75 64.07 -18.26
C GLY A 62 -13.16 63.79 -17.74
N ARG A 63 -13.40 62.57 -17.22
CA ARG A 63 -14.28 62.36 -16.05
C ARG A 63 -13.67 61.37 -15.04
N ARG A 64 -13.91 61.67 -13.76
CA ARG A 64 -13.27 61.09 -12.56
C ARG A 64 -13.31 59.55 -12.54
N ARG A 65 -12.15 58.89 -12.55
CA ARG A 65 -12.05 57.48 -12.10
C ARG A 65 -12.14 57.44 -10.57
N ARG A 66 -13.21 56.85 -10.02
CA ARG A 66 -13.15 56.30 -8.66
C ARG A 66 -12.15 55.15 -8.66
N ARG A 67 -11.30 55.06 -7.64
CA ARG A 67 -10.58 53.81 -7.34
C ARG A 67 -11.51 52.92 -6.52
N GLU A 68 -12.27 52.09 -7.20
CA GLU A 68 -12.91 50.93 -6.57
C GLU A 68 -11.78 49.95 -6.24
N LEU A 69 -11.56 49.69 -4.95
CA LEU A 69 -10.53 48.76 -4.49
C LEU A 69 -11.16 47.38 -4.38
N ASP A 70 -11.21 46.67 -5.51
CA ASP A 70 -11.55 45.25 -5.55
C ASP A 70 -10.47 44.44 -4.82
N VAL A 71 -10.62 44.33 -3.49
CA VAL A 71 -9.84 43.42 -2.65
C VAL A 71 -10.35 42.00 -2.90
N VAL A 72 -10.03 41.47 -4.08
CA VAL A 72 -10.26 40.07 -4.44
C VAL A 72 -9.45 39.22 -3.47
N ARG A 73 -10.14 38.75 -2.42
CA ARG A 73 -9.58 37.94 -1.34
C ARG A 73 -9.17 36.58 -1.90
N ALA A 74 -7.97 36.52 -2.47
CA ALA A 74 -7.41 35.34 -3.09
C ALA A 74 -7.50 34.16 -2.11
N LYS A 75 -8.38 33.20 -2.43
CA LYS A 75 -8.48 31.94 -1.69
C LYS A 75 -7.15 31.22 -1.90
N ARG A 76 -6.25 31.27 -0.92
CA ARG A 76 -5.06 30.42 -0.88
C ARG A 76 -5.54 28.98 -0.81
N THR A 77 -5.57 28.30 -1.96
CA THR A 77 -5.77 26.86 -2.02
C THR A 77 -4.58 26.22 -1.31
N ILE A 78 -4.78 25.83 -0.04
CA ILE A 78 -3.77 25.04 0.68
C ILE A 78 -3.74 23.70 -0.04
N ALA A 79 -2.64 23.42 -0.74
CA ALA A 79 -2.39 22.11 -1.31
C ALA A 79 -2.33 21.10 -0.16
N VAL A 80 -3.37 20.28 -0.03
CA VAL A 80 -3.41 19.21 0.96
C VAL A 80 -2.32 18.21 0.55
N LYS A 81 -1.25 18.13 1.35
CA LYS A 81 -0.30 17.03 1.23
C LYS A 81 -1.00 15.78 1.73
N HIS A 82 -1.50 14.97 0.79
CA HIS A 82 -1.86 13.58 1.02
C HIS A 82 -0.64 12.87 1.60
N ALA A 83 -0.75 12.33 2.81
CA ALA A 83 0.29 11.50 3.40
C ALA A 83 0.07 10.03 3.00
N THR A 84 1.15 9.25 2.87
CA THR A 84 1.05 7.79 2.87
C THR A 84 1.50 7.27 4.23
N TRP A 85 0.64 6.48 4.87
CA TRP A 85 0.88 5.77 6.11
C TRP A 85 1.08 4.26 5.85
N LEU A 86 1.83 3.61 6.73
CA LEU A 86 2.15 2.18 6.71
C LEU A 86 1.74 1.55 8.04
N PHE A 87 1.19 0.34 8.01
CA PHE A 87 0.70 -0.39 9.17
C PHE A 87 0.71 -1.90 8.88
N ALA A 88 0.91 -2.78 9.86
CA ALA A 88 0.96 -4.22 9.64
C ALA A 88 0.54 -5.01 10.89
N ASP A 89 0.00 -6.21 10.69
CA ASP A 89 -0.37 -7.18 11.73
C ASP A 89 -1.33 -6.68 12.84
N PRO A 90 -2.29 -5.76 12.62
CA PRO A 90 -3.15 -5.32 13.72
C PRO A 90 -3.98 -6.47 14.31
N HIS A 91 -4.36 -7.48 13.50
CA HIS A 91 -5.15 -8.62 13.91
C HIS A 91 -6.41 -8.23 14.71
N PHE A 92 -7.18 -7.27 14.20
CA PHE A 92 -8.43 -6.85 14.84
C PHE A 92 -9.35 -8.07 15.07
N GLY A 93 -9.79 -8.27 16.32
CA GLY A 93 -10.62 -9.41 16.72
C GLY A 93 -9.86 -10.66 17.20
N HIS A 94 -8.53 -10.69 17.12
CA HIS A 94 -7.74 -11.87 17.45
C HIS A 94 -7.36 -11.97 18.95
N GLU A 95 -8.29 -12.37 19.82
CA GLU A 95 -8.03 -12.54 21.28
C GLU A 95 -6.73 -13.32 21.60
N SER A 96 -6.39 -14.37 20.84
CA SER A 96 -5.17 -15.15 21.05
C SER A 96 -3.87 -14.37 20.80
N ILE A 97 -3.85 -13.38 19.91
CA ILE A 97 -2.60 -12.65 19.55
C ILE A 97 -2.00 -11.92 20.75
N ILE A 98 -2.84 -11.50 21.69
CA ILE A 98 -2.44 -10.86 22.94
C ILE A 98 -1.46 -11.74 23.71
N ARG A 99 -1.75 -13.04 23.81
CA ARG A 99 -0.89 -14.02 24.49
C ARG A 99 0.24 -14.56 23.61
N MET A 100 0.03 -14.68 22.29
CA MET A 100 1.07 -15.19 21.38
C MET A 100 2.22 -14.19 21.15
N CYS A 101 1.91 -12.89 21.09
CA CYS A 101 2.88 -11.82 20.84
C CYS A 101 3.17 -10.95 22.07
N GLY A 102 2.58 -11.27 23.24
CA GLY A 102 2.81 -10.54 24.48
C GLY A 102 2.25 -9.11 24.50
N ARG A 103 1.18 -8.85 23.74
CA ARG A 103 0.59 -7.50 23.67
C ARG A 103 0.00 -7.10 25.03
N PRO A 104 0.20 -5.86 25.51
CA PRO A 104 -0.15 -5.43 26.87
C PRO A 104 -1.63 -5.02 26.98
N PHE A 105 -2.54 -5.93 26.67
CA PHE A 105 -3.99 -5.72 26.71
C PHE A 105 -4.66 -6.79 27.57
N ALA A 106 -5.70 -6.43 28.31
CA ALA A 106 -6.48 -7.36 29.14
C ALA A 106 -7.46 -8.21 28.31
N ASN A 107 -7.84 -7.76 27.10
CA ASN A 107 -8.76 -8.44 26.18
C ASN A 107 -8.74 -7.80 24.78
N VAL A 108 -9.34 -8.47 23.81
CA VAL A 108 -9.45 -8.04 22.41
C VAL A 108 -10.20 -6.72 22.21
N ALA A 109 -11.17 -6.35 23.05
CA ALA A 109 -11.93 -5.11 22.88
C ALA A 109 -11.06 -3.88 23.21
N GLU A 110 -10.26 -3.96 24.27
CA GLU A 110 -9.26 -2.95 24.62
C GLU A 110 -8.17 -2.79 23.54
N MET A 111 -7.66 -3.92 23.02
CA MET A 111 -6.70 -3.96 21.92
C MET A 111 -7.26 -3.26 20.66
N ASN A 112 -8.45 -3.68 20.22
CA ASN A 112 -9.12 -3.14 19.04
C ASN A 112 -9.36 -1.62 19.18
N GLN A 113 -9.86 -1.17 20.33
CA GLN A 113 -10.14 0.26 20.56
C GLN A 113 -8.84 1.08 20.57
N THR A 114 -7.80 0.60 21.24
CA THR A 114 -6.51 1.29 21.34
C THR A 114 -5.84 1.48 19.98
N MET A 115 -5.78 0.42 19.16
CA MET A 115 -5.25 0.50 17.79
C MET A 115 -6.10 1.40 16.89
N ALA A 116 -7.44 1.32 17.01
CA ALA A 116 -8.34 2.14 16.20
C ALA A 116 -8.24 3.63 16.55
N ASP A 117 -8.09 3.99 17.83
CA ASP A 117 -7.89 5.39 18.24
C ASP A 117 -6.49 5.90 17.91
N ALA A 118 -5.47 5.06 18.00
CA ALA A 118 -4.12 5.37 17.54
C ALA A 118 -4.08 5.67 16.02
N TRP A 119 -4.83 4.90 15.21
CA TRP A 119 -5.05 5.18 13.79
C TRP A 119 -5.81 6.50 13.57
N ARG A 120 -6.98 6.68 14.21
CA ARG A 120 -7.82 7.90 14.08
C ARG A 120 -7.07 9.18 14.48
N LYS A 121 -6.10 9.07 15.39
CA LYS A 121 -5.26 10.20 15.86
C LYS A 121 -4.27 10.71 14.80
N VAL A 122 -3.86 9.87 13.84
CA VAL A 122 -2.77 10.22 12.90
C VAL A 122 -3.23 10.29 11.43
N VAL A 123 -4.06 9.34 10.99
CA VAL A 123 -4.52 9.23 9.60
C VAL A 123 -5.72 10.15 9.35
N LYS A 124 -5.74 10.88 8.23
CA LYS A 124 -6.86 11.77 7.85
C LYS A 124 -7.68 11.18 6.70
N PRO A 125 -8.95 11.60 6.50
CA PRO A 125 -9.82 11.05 5.44
C PRO A 125 -9.26 11.13 4.00
N GLY A 126 -8.31 12.02 3.73
CA GLY A 126 -7.63 12.14 2.44
C GLY A 126 -6.20 11.62 2.39
N ASP A 127 -5.69 11.00 3.46
CA ASP A 127 -4.39 10.33 3.44
C ASP A 127 -4.54 8.90 2.90
N ASP A 128 -3.53 8.39 2.21
CA ASP A 128 -3.43 6.97 1.88
C ASP A 128 -2.88 6.19 3.08
N ILE A 129 -3.36 4.97 3.29
CA ILE A 129 -2.79 4.02 4.25
C ILE A 129 -2.71 2.63 3.65
N ILE A 130 -1.53 2.03 3.70
CA ILE A 130 -1.28 0.67 3.23
C ILE A 130 -1.13 -0.24 4.45
N VAL A 131 -2.05 -1.19 4.59
CA VAL A 131 -1.96 -2.29 5.55
C VAL A 131 -1.14 -3.42 4.90
N VAL A 132 -0.11 -3.91 5.57
CA VAL A 132 0.71 -5.04 5.14
C VAL A 132 0.34 -6.27 5.97
N GLY A 133 -0.78 -6.86 5.55
CA GLY A 133 -1.32 -8.14 6.00
C GLY A 133 -2.05 -8.13 7.35
N ASP A 134 -2.82 -9.20 7.51
CA ASP A 134 -3.46 -9.67 8.74
C ASP A 134 -4.25 -8.56 9.47
N PHE A 135 -5.11 -7.90 8.70
CA PHE A 135 -5.92 -6.78 9.17
C PHE A 135 -6.87 -7.21 10.31
N ALA A 136 -7.50 -8.38 10.17
CA ALA A 136 -8.45 -8.92 11.15
C ALA A 136 -8.38 -10.45 11.22
N HIS A 137 -8.83 -11.02 12.33
CA HIS A 137 -9.00 -12.47 12.45
C HIS A 137 -10.25 -12.82 13.27
N ARG A 138 -11.15 -13.62 12.70
CA ARG A 138 -12.39 -14.12 13.33
C ARG A 138 -13.33 -13.04 13.90
N MET A 139 -13.19 -11.78 13.48
CA MET A 139 -14.15 -10.73 13.79
C MET A 139 -15.44 -10.94 13.00
N PRO A 140 -16.65 -10.86 13.61
CA PRO A 140 -17.90 -10.95 12.87
C PRO A 140 -18.00 -9.88 11.79
N VAL A 141 -18.49 -10.24 10.58
CA VAL A 141 -18.54 -9.39 9.38
C VAL A 141 -19.08 -7.99 9.68
N ASP A 142 -20.21 -7.92 10.41
CA ASP A 142 -20.85 -6.68 10.84
C ASP A 142 -19.95 -5.76 11.68
N GLN A 143 -19.12 -6.34 12.55
CA GLN A 143 -18.17 -5.61 13.39
C GLN A 143 -16.94 -5.20 12.59
N LEU A 144 -16.43 -6.09 11.73
CA LEU A 144 -15.31 -5.85 10.83
C LEU A 144 -15.59 -4.68 9.88
N ARG A 145 -16.81 -4.66 9.30
CA ARG A 145 -17.28 -3.58 8.43
C ARG A 145 -17.41 -2.25 9.19
N LYS A 146 -18.07 -2.25 10.34
CA LYS A 146 -18.22 -1.05 11.20
C LYS A 146 -16.85 -0.50 11.64
N LEU A 147 -15.91 -1.38 11.96
CA LEU A 147 -14.53 -1.00 12.28
C LEU A 147 -13.86 -0.34 11.08
N PHE A 148 -13.81 -1.01 9.92
CA PHE A 148 -13.19 -0.48 8.69
C PHE A 148 -13.72 0.91 8.30
N ASP A 149 -15.03 1.11 8.40
CA ASP A 149 -15.68 2.39 8.08
C ASP A 149 -15.40 3.49 9.12
N SER A 150 -15.18 3.12 10.39
CA SER A 150 -14.84 4.05 11.47
C SER A 150 -13.37 4.50 11.48
N LEU A 151 -12.54 3.95 10.60
CA LEU A 151 -11.13 4.31 10.44
C LEU A 151 -10.98 5.30 9.27
N PRO A 152 -10.28 6.43 9.43
CA PRO A 152 -10.02 7.37 8.35
C PRO A 152 -8.99 6.84 7.33
N GLY A 153 -8.88 7.54 6.20
CA GLY A 153 -7.89 7.28 5.15
C GLY A 153 -8.40 6.40 4.00
N ASN A 154 -7.78 6.58 2.84
CA ASN A 154 -7.91 5.78 1.64
C ASN A 154 -7.09 4.48 1.83
N LYS A 155 -7.77 3.34 1.93
CA LYS A 155 -7.19 2.11 2.48
C LYS A 155 -6.75 1.15 1.37
N HIS A 156 -5.50 0.72 1.43
CA HIS A 156 -4.92 -0.31 0.57
C HIS A 156 -4.48 -1.49 1.45
N ILE A 157 -4.56 -2.71 0.92
CA ILE A 157 -4.04 -3.90 1.59
C ILE A 157 -3.05 -4.66 0.70
N VAL A 158 -1.97 -5.09 1.32
CA VAL A 158 -1.12 -6.20 0.85
C VAL A 158 -1.51 -7.40 1.70
N LEU A 159 -2.00 -8.48 1.09
CA LEU A 159 -2.70 -9.57 1.78
C LEU A 159 -1.74 -10.45 2.61
N GLY A 160 -2.17 -10.76 3.83
CA GLY A 160 -1.54 -11.75 4.71
C GLY A 160 -2.30 -13.08 4.77
N ASN A 161 -1.83 -14.00 5.61
CA ASN A 161 -2.40 -15.36 5.72
C ASN A 161 -3.71 -15.44 6.52
N HIS A 162 -4.06 -14.42 7.29
CA HIS A 162 -5.34 -14.33 8.00
C HIS A 162 -6.38 -13.44 7.29
N ASP A 163 -6.02 -12.77 6.20
CA ASP A 163 -6.94 -11.98 5.37
C ASP A 163 -7.81 -12.91 4.50
N GLY A 164 -8.86 -13.46 5.12
CA GLY A 164 -9.89 -14.30 4.50
C GLY A 164 -10.88 -13.53 3.61
N GLU A 165 -11.96 -14.21 3.24
CA GLU A 165 -13.01 -13.67 2.35
C GLU A 165 -13.64 -12.40 2.93
N GLU A 166 -13.96 -12.40 4.23
CA GLU A 166 -14.60 -11.30 4.95
C GLU A 166 -13.71 -10.03 5.00
N THR A 167 -12.39 -10.19 4.99
CA THR A 167 -11.44 -9.06 4.88
C THR A 167 -11.31 -8.58 3.44
N ARG A 168 -11.36 -9.49 2.46
CA ARG A 168 -11.25 -9.17 1.01
C ARG A 168 -12.50 -8.50 0.46
N GLU A 169 -13.68 -8.72 1.05
CA GLU A 169 -14.93 -8.04 0.66
C GLU A 169 -15.02 -6.58 1.16
N LEU A 170 -14.14 -6.15 2.06
CA LEU A 170 -14.07 -4.74 2.49
C LEU A 170 -13.66 -3.84 1.30
N PRO A 171 -14.16 -2.59 1.21
CA PRO A 171 -13.91 -1.71 0.06
C PRO A 171 -12.52 -1.05 0.15
N TRP A 172 -11.47 -1.87 0.00
CA TRP A 172 -10.10 -1.44 -0.21
C TRP A 172 -9.97 -0.73 -1.58
N ALA A 173 -9.24 0.39 -1.61
CA ALA A 173 -8.86 1.10 -2.83
C ALA A 173 -7.89 0.30 -3.72
N SER A 174 -7.12 -0.63 -3.13
CA SER A 174 -6.49 -1.74 -3.87
C SER A 174 -6.15 -2.90 -2.95
N GLN A 175 -6.15 -4.11 -3.50
CA GLN A 175 -5.64 -5.34 -2.88
C GLN A 175 -4.48 -5.88 -3.72
N ARG A 176 -3.45 -6.45 -3.09
CA ARG A 176 -2.24 -7.03 -3.71
C ARG A 176 -1.67 -8.15 -2.85
N ASP A 177 -0.93 -9.09 -3.43
CA ASP A 177 -0.11 -10.04 -2.67
C ASP A 177 1.31 -9.47 -2.41
N ILE A 178 1.82 -8.68 -3.37
CA ILE A 178 3.03 -7.87 -3.26
C ILE A 178 2.75 -6.50 -3.90
N ALA A 179 3.14 -5.41 -3.24
CA ALA A 179 3.03 -4.05 -3.78
C ALA A 179 4.41 -3.40 -3.99
N PHE A 180 4.58 -2.78 -5.16
CA PHE A 180 5.77 -2.03 -5.54
C PHE A 180 5.41 -0.54 -5.59
N VAL A 181 5.92 0.26 -4.65
CA VAL A 181 5.48 1.64 -4.42
C VAL A 181 6.66 2.61 -4.30
N SER A 182 6.38 3.90 -4.48
CA SER A 182 7.32 4.99 -4.20
C SER A 182 6.67 5.92 -3.17
N ILE A 183 7.16 5.90 -1.94
CA ILE A 183 6.63 6.68 -0.81
C ILE A 183 7.69 7.72 -0.42
N ASP A 184 7.30 9.00 -0.39
CA ASP A 184 8.20 10.14 -0.12
C ASP A 184 9.53 10.04 -0.93
N GLY A 185 9.45 9.64 -2.20
CA GLY A 185 10.57 9.46 -3.13
C GLY A 185 11.42 8.21 -2.93
N THR A 186 11.09 7.34 -1.96
CA THR A 186 11.81 6.10 -1.66
C THR A 186 11.06 4.90 -2.24
N ARG A 187 11.76 4.00 -2.94
CA ARG A 187 11.17 2.74 -3.41
C ARG A 187 10.98 1.76 -2.25
N CYS A 188 9.77 1.23 -2.13
CA CYS A 188 9.44 0.16 -1.18
C CYS A 188 8.79 -1.02 -1.93
N VAL A 189 9.20 -2.22 -1.54
CA VAL A 189 8.51 -3.48 -1.81
C VAL A 189 7.80 -3.87 -0.53
N LEU A 190 6.50 -4.12 -0.63
CA LEU A 190 5.64 -4.48 0.50
C LEU A 190 5.08 -5.87 0.24
N CYS A 191 5.25 -6.78 1.19
CA CYS A 191 4.70 -8.14 1.19
C CYS A 191 4.46 -8.52 2.66
N HIS A 192 3.43 -9.30 2.97
CA HIS A 192 3.24 -9.75 4.35
C HIS A 192 4.45 -10.55 4.87
N TYR A 193 5.04 -11.39 4.01
CA TYR A 193 6.23 -12.18 4.32
C TYR A 193 7.54 -11.44 3.99
N ALA A 194 8.57 -11.69 4.78
CA ALA A 194 9.92 -11.22 4.50
C ALA A 194 10.51 -11.91 3.26
N LEU A 195 10.73 -11.14 2.18
CA LEU A 195 11.37 -11.66 0.97
C LEU A 195 12.89 -11.74 1.15
N ARG A 196 13.51 -12.84 0.71
CA ARG A 196 14.97 -13.00 0.72
C ARG A 196 15.67 -12.04 -0.25
N THR A 197 15.07 -11.83 -1.42
CA THR A 197 15.52 -10.92 -2.50
C THR A 197 14.33 -10.11 -3.00
N TRP A 198 14.57 -8.92 -3.54
CA TRP A 198 13.50 -8.06 -4.08
C TRP A 198 13.99 -7.11 -5.19
N PRO A 199 13.11 -6.65 -6.10
CA PRO A 199 13.49 -5.73 -7.16
C PRO A 199 14.17 -4.45 -6.64
N CYS A 200 15.28 -4.07 -7.27
CA CYS A 200 16.09 -2.91 -6.89
C CYS A 200 16.74 -2.96 -5.50
N ILE A 201 16.93 -4.14 -4.89
CA ILE A 201 17.71 -4.35 -3.65
C ILE A 201 19.09 -3.64 -3.69
N ARG A 202 19.94 -3.96 -4.67
CA ARG A 202 21.24 -3.29 -4.95
C ARG A 202 21.15 -1.79 -5.31
N LYS A 203 19.93 -1.25 -5.45
CA LYS A 203 19.64 0.15 -5.79
C LYS A 203 18.86 0.84 -4.67
N GLY A 204 19.02 0.38 -3.43
CA GLY A 204 18.48 1.02 -2.21
C GLY A 204 16.96 0.93 -2.07
N ALA A 205 16.28 -0.03 -2.72
CA ALA A 205 14.87 -0.29 -2.43
C ALA A 205 14.73 -0.97 -1.05
N LEU A 206 13.69 -0.57 -0.31
CA LEU A 206 13.37 -1.14 0.99
C LEU A 206 12.38 -2.30 0.86
N MET A 207 12.49 -3.30 1.73
CA MET A 207 11.55 -4.41 1.87
C MET A 207 10.87 -4.32 3.24
N LEU A 208 9.57 -4.02 3.26
CA LEU A 208 8.82 -3.84 4.51
C LEU A 208 7.73 -4.91 4.61
N TYR A 209 7.70 -5.62 5.74
CA TYR A 209 6.88 -6.82 5.91
C TYR A 209 6.19 -6.86 7.29
N GLY A 210 5.33 -7.86 7.50
CA GLY A 210 4.67 -8.15 8.78
C GLY A 210 4.96 -9.59 9.22
N HIS A 211 3.96 -10.32 9.71
CA HIS A 211 3.94 -11.77 9.98
C HIS A 211 4.90 -12.27 11.09
N SER A 212 6.02 -11.59 11.28
CA SER A 212 7.12 -12.06 12.11
C SER A 212 6.98 -11.59 13.57
N HIS A 213 6.18 -10.54 13.83
CA HIS A 213 5.99 -9.93 15.15
C HIS A 213 7.32 -9.61 15.85
N GLY A 214 8.27 -9.03 15.12
CA GLY A 214 9.62 -8.71 15.59
C GLY A 214 10.56 -9.90 15.81
N ARG A 215 10.10 -11.15 15.64
CA ARG A 215 10.90 -12.37 15.87
C ARG A 215 11.93 -12.63 14.77
N LEU A 216 11.80 -11.99 13.60
CA LEU A 216 12.76 -12.05 12.50
C LEU A 216 13.65 -10.80 12.52
N PRO A 217 14.98 -10.92 12.72
CA PRO A 217 15.88 -9.77 12.70
C PRO A 217 15.90 -9.07 11.33
N GLY A 218 15.72 -7.75 11.35
CA GLY A 218 15.86 -6.89 10.18
C GLY A 218 17.31 -6.46 9.90
N ASN A 219 17.47 -5.70 8.82
CA ASN A 219 18.72 -5.04 8.40
C ASN A 219 18.40 -3.64 7.82
N SER A 220 19.43 -2.90 7.42
CA SER A 220 19.33 -1.51 6.95
C SER A 220 18.44 -1.26 5.73
N GLN A 221 17.98 -2.31 5.04
CA GLN A 221 17.00 -2.23 3.94
C GLN A 221 15.75 -3.10 4.12
N SER A 222 15.66 -3.96 5.13
CA SER A 222 14.58 -4.94 5.26
C SER A 222 14.15 -5.13 6.71
N MET A 223 12.88 -4.85 7.04
CA MET A 223 12.37 -5.04 8.41
C MET A 223 10.85 -5.29 8.50
N ASP A 224 10.49 -5.94 9.60
CA ASP A 224 9.12 -6.05 10.12
C ASP A 224 8.62 -4.66 10.55
N ILE A 225 7.45 -4.25 10.05
CA ILE A 225 6.77 -2.98 10.37
C ILE A 225 5.46 -3.20 11.16
N GLY A 226 5.27 -4.40 11.71
CA GLY A 226 4.13 -4.80 12.52
C GLY A 226 3.95 -3.96 13.78
N VAL A 227 2.70 -3.91 14.26
CA VAL A 227 2.36 -3.21 15.51
C VAL A 227 3.13 -3.72 16.73
N ASP A 228 3.62 -4.96 16.71
CA ASP A 228 4.44 -5.54 17.78
C ASP A 228 5.89 -5.00 17.78
N VAL A 229 6.35 -4.35 16.70
CA VAL A 229 7.67 -3.73 16.57
C VAL A 229 7.63 -2.22 16.85
N PHE A 230 6.64 -1.52 16.31
CA PHE A 230 6.55 -0.05 16.37
C PHE A 230 5.43 0.49 17.28
N GLY A 231 4.58 -0.39 17.82
CA GLY A 231 3.40 -0.01 18.59
C GLY A 231 2.15 0.26 17.73
N TRP A 232 1.08 0.66 18.40
CA TRP A 232 -0.31 0.53 17.92
C TRP A 232 -0.75 1.56 16.86
N ALA A 233 0.15 2.40 16.35
CA ALA A 233 -0.18 3.53 15.47
C ALA A 233 0.42 3.37 14.06
N PRO A 234 -0.31 3.74 12.99
CA PRO A 234 0.24 3.84 11.64
C PRO A 234 1.44 4.79 11.56
N LEU A 235 2.40 4.44 10.71
CA LEU A 235 3.72 5.04 10.61
C LEU A 235 3.89 5.82 9.31
N ARG A 236 4.68 6.89 9.34
CA ARG A 236 5.28 7.49 8.13
C ARG A 236 6.60 6.81 7.82
N LEU A 237 6.96 6.73 6.53
CA LEU A 237 8.18 6.05 6.10
C LEU A 237 9.46 6.65 6.72
N ASN A 238 9.49 7.94 7.07
CA ASN A 238 10.65 8.53 7.75
C ASN A 238 10.88 7.97 9.17
N GLN A 239 9.84 7.49 9.86
CA GLN A 239 9.97 6.82 11.16
C GLN A 239 10.61 5.44 10.97
N ILE A 240 10.14 4.67 9.99
CA ILE A 240 10.68 3.35 9.62
C ILE A 240 12.14 3.49 9.17
N LYS A 241 12.46 4.47 8.31
CA LYS A 241 13.84 4.76 7.86
C LYS A 241 14.77 5.19 8.99
N ALA A 242 14.27 5.86 10.03
CA ALA A 242 15.06 6.17 11.22
C ALA A 242 15.41 4.92 12.04
N HIS A 243 14.52 3.94 12.11
CA HIS A 243 14.81 2.64 12.75
C HIS A 243 15.75 1.78 11.88
N LEU A 244 15.49 1.65 10.57
CA LEU A 244 16.36 0.95 9.62
C LEU A 244 17.83 1.42 9.71
N ALA A 245 18.06 2.72 9.92
CA ALA A 245 19.39 3.30 10.09
C ALA A 245 20.13 2.86 11.38
N THR A 246 19.46 2.16 12.31
CA THR A 246 20.07 1.56 13.52
C THR A 246 20.28 0.05 13.40
N LEU A 247 19.76 -0.59 12.34
CA LEU A 247 19.90 -2.03 12.11
C LEU A 247 21.22 -2.36 11.38
N PRO A 248 21.72 -3.61 11.48
CA PRO A 248 22.93 -4.03 10.77
C PRO A 248 22.83 -3.81 9.25
N PRO A 249 23.94 -3.57 8.53
CA PRO A 249 23.94 -3.46 7.08
C PRO A 249 23.31 -4.68 6.40
N LEU A 250 22.59 -4.45 5.30
CA LEU A 250 22.20 -5.53 4.40
C LEU A 250 23.46 -6.25 3.88
N VAL A 251 23.56 -7.56 4.16
CA VAL A 251 24.43 -8.47 3.41
C VAL A 251 23.70 -8.84 2.13
N ASP A 252 24.34 -8.69 0.98
CA ASP A 252 23.73 -9.06 -0.31
C ASP A 252 23.51 -10.59 -0.35
N PRO A 253 22.26 -11.07 -0.46
CA PRO A 253 21.93 -12.49 -0.42
C PRO A 253 22.40 -13.29 -1.66
N GLU A 254 22.81 -12.60 -2.73
CA GLU A 254 23.28 -13.22 -3.98
C GLU A 254 24.78 -12.92 -4.24
N ALA A 255 25.57 -12.60 -3.20
CA ALA A 255 26.99 -12.23 -3.30
C ALA A 255 27.97 -13.36 -3.71
N GLY A 256 27.49 -14.33 -4.49
CA GLY A 256 28.31 -15.31 -5.21
C GLY A 256 28.70 -14.81 -6.61
N ASP A 257 29.14 -15.72 -7.48
CA ASP A 257 29.63 -15.38 -8.82
C ASP A 257 28.59 -14.61 -9.66
N ASP A 258 28.99 -13.45 -10.20
CA ASP A 258 28.15 -12.63 -11.09
C ASP A 258 27.87 -13.36 -12.42
N PHE A 259 26.79 -14.15 -12.47
CA PHE A 259 26.33 -14.80 -13.70
C PHE A 259 26.07 -13.81 -14.86
N GLU A 260 25.72 -12.55 -14.57
CA GLU A 260 25.52 -11.50 -15.57
C GLU A 260 26.83 -10.86 -16.09
N ASN A 261 27.94 -10.93 -15.34
CA ASN A 261 29.25 -10.38 -15.75
C ASN A 261 30.22 -11.45 -16.28
N ASN A 262 29.86 -12.74 -16.23
CA ASN A 262 30.73 -13.81 -16.71
C ASN A 262 30.72 -13.90 -18.26
N GLU A 263 31.62 -13.13 -18.89
CA GLU A 263 31.84 -13.10 -20.35
C GLU A 263 32.08 -14.49 -20.98
N SER A 264 32.44 -15.50 -20.18
CA SER A 264 32.60 -16.90 -20.58
C SER A 264 31.28 -17.59 -20.98
N VAL A 265 30.11 -16.97 -20.71
CA VAL A 265 28.79 -17.54 -20.99
C VAL A 265 28.05 -16.73 -22.06
N LYS A 266 28.50 -16.87 -23.31
CA LYS A 266 27.72 -16.55 -24.52
C LYS A 266 27.46 -17.85 -25.30
N PRO A 267 26.24 -18.07 -25.83
CA PRO A 267 25.88 -19.27 -26.58
C PRO A 267 26.46 -19.30 -28.00
#